data_AF-A0A3D1CUJ1-F1
#
_entry.id   AF-A0A3D1CUJ1-F1
#
_cell.length_a   1.000
_cell.length_b   1.000
_cell.length_c   1.000
_cell.angle_alpha   90.00
_cell.angle_beta   90.00
_cell.angle_gamma   90.00
#
_symmetry.space_group_name_H-M   'P 1'
#
loop_
_entity.id
_entity.type
_entity.pdbx_description
1 polymer ?
#
loop_
_entity_poly.entity_id
_entity_poly.type
_entity_poly.pdbx_seq_one_letter_code
_entity_poly.pdbx_strand_id
1 'polypeptide(L)'
;YTKLLTHSNTAFELELFSFLHKLGLGVTLKDPNPDLMISTNKLDYNVECKRPASRHSIEKNIRKGLKQLRKPSISANVPTLALSLDKVFQDGDLIFHSNDENAALAGLDKLLFDFANENKSMLSKLCGASPCVVLYYLSCLSGFADNSPMASTTYMVGNIFNFDTDMSHKIHEDLVVFSGRNLTI
;
A
#
# COMPACT_ATOMS: atom_id res chain seq x y z
N TYR A 1 20.07 -2.53 22.01
CA TYR A 1 19.19 -1.48 21.46
C TYR A 1 18.93 -1.62 19.94
N THR A 2 18.99 -2.83 19.36
CA THR A 2 19.02 -3.00 17.89
C THR A 2 17.93 -3.94 17.34
N LYS A 3 16.90 -4.25 18.12
CA LYS A 3 15.87 -5.25 17.76
C LYS A 3 14.41 -4.81 17.92
N LEU A 4 14.16 -3.53 18.24
CA LEU A 4 12.81 -2.97 18.38
C LEU A 4 12.25 -2.35 17.08
N LEU A 5 13.08 -2.15 16.05
CA LEU A 5 12.68 -1.56 14.77
C LEU A 5 12.07 -2.57 13.77
N THR A 6 12.19 -3.87 14.03
CA THR A 6 11.62 -4.94 13.18
C THR A 6 10.14 -5.18 13.42
N HIS A 7 9.59 -4.82 14.59
CA HIS A 7 8.20 -5.14 14.92
C HIS A 7 7.15 -4.29 14.17
N SER A 8 7.49 -3.10 13.66
CA SER A 8 6.48 -2.24 13.02
C SER A 8 6.13 -2.62 11.60
N ASN A 9 7.08 -3.18 10.84
CA ASN A 9 6.85 -3.64 9.47
C ASN A 9 6.15 -5.00 9.49
N THR A 10 6.56 -5.93 10.38
CA THR A 10 5.90 -7.23 10.53
C THR A 10 4.41 -7.11 10.84
N ALA A 11 4.02 -6.15 11.70
CA ALA A 11 2.59 -5.91 11.95
C ALA A 11 1.83 -5.51 10.68
N PHE A 12 2.42 -4.63 9.86
CA PHE A 12 1.83 -4.21 8.59
C PHE A 12 1.83 -5.34 7.55
N GLU A 13 2.90 -6.13 7.46
CA GLU A 13 2.99 -7.30 6.59
C GLU A 13 1.86 -8.30 6.90
N LEU A 14 1.64 -8.60 8.19
CA LEU A 14 0.57 -9.48 8.64
C LEU A 14 -0.83 -8.90 8.43
N GLU A 15 -1.00 -7.60 8.64
CA GLU A 15 -2.25 -6.90 8.38
C GLU A 15 -2.62 -6.96 6.89
N LEU A 16 -1.67 -6.61 6.03
CA LEU A 16 -1.83 -6.65 4.58
C LEU A 16 -2.06 -8.09 4.09
N PHE A 17 -1.31 -9.06 4.61
CA PHE A 17 -1.52 -10.49 4.35
C PHE A 17 -2.94 -10.91 4.69
N SER A 18 -3.41 -10.61 5.91
CA SER A 18 -4.75 -10.97 6.37
C SER A 18 -5.83 -10.31 5.53
N PHE A 19 -5.66 -9.02 5.20
CA PHE A 19 -6.60 -8.28 4.35
C PHE A 19 -6.75 -8.93 2.98
N LEU A 20 -5.65 -9.16 2.27
CA LEU A 20 -5.64 -9.73 0.93
C LEU A 20 -6.08 -11.20 0.92
N HIS A 21 -5.72 -11.98 1.93
CA HIS A 21 -6.20 -13.35 2.09
C HIS A 21 -7.72 -13.41 2.30
N LYS A 22 -8.31 -12.46 3.06
CA LYS A 22 -9.77 -12.35 3.21
C LYS A 22 -10.49 -12.02 1.90
N LEU A 23 -9.82 -11.35 0.97
CA LEU A 23 -10.32 -11.10 -0.39
C LEU A 23 -10.22 -12.35 -1.29
N GLY A 24 -9.68 -13.47 -0.79
CA GLY A 24 -9.53 -14.72 -1.53
C GLY A 24 -8.31 -14.75 -2.46
N LEU A 25 -7.36 -13.83 -2.29
CA LEU A 25 -6.12 -13.82 -3.08
C LEU A 25 -5.13 -14.87 -2.58
N GLY A 26 -4.33 -15.41 -3.49
CA GLY A 26 -3.23 -16.32 -3.15
C GLY A 26 -2.06 -15.55 -2.56
N VAL A 27 -2.04 -15.35 -1.24
CA VAL A 27 -0.98 -14.58 -0.57
C VAL A 27 -0.06 -15.51 0.22
N THR A 28 1.25 -15.29 0.11
CA THR A 28 2.26 -15.99 0.90
C THR A 28 3.25 -15.02 1.53
N LEU A 29 3.60 -15.25 2.79
CA LEU A 29 4.72 -14.57 3.45
C LEU A 29 6.04 -15.13 2.89
N LYS A 30 7.03 -14.26 2.69
CA LYS A 30 8.35 -14.62 2.19
C LYS A 30 9.43 -14.05 3.12
N ASP A 31 10.52 -14.81 3.31
CA ASP A 31 11.69 -14.41 4.09
C ASP A 31 12.94 -14.87 3.30
N PRO A 32 13.92 -14.00 2.97
CA PRO A 32 14.08 -12.62 3.48
C PRO A 32 13.54 -11.49 2.62
N ASN A 33 13.29 -11.70 1.32
CA ASN A 33 12.66 -10.71 0.42
C ASN A 33 12.01 -11.45 -0.78
N PRO A 34 10.92 -10.96 -1.37
CA PRO A 34 10.06 -9.85 -0.89
C PRO A 34 9.41 -10.19 0.46
N ASP A 35 8.65 -9.26 1.05
CA ASP A 35 7.93 -9.53 2.31
C ASP A 35 6.69 -10.41 2.04
N LEU A 36 5.95 -10.11 0.96
CA LEU A 36 4.82 -10.90 0.48
C LEU A 36 4.97 -11.26 -0.99
N MET A 37 4.37 -12.38 -1.38
CA MET A 37 4.07 -12.69 -2.77
C MET A 37 2.55 -12.86 -2.91
N ILE A 38 1.96 -12.13 -3.84
CA ILE A 38 0.52 -12.18 -4.14
C ILE A 38 0.35 -12.77 -5.53
N SER A 39 -0.48 -13.79 -5.64
CA SER A 39 -0.86 -14.43 -6.88
C SER A 39 -2.34 -14.17 -7.15
N THR A 40 -2.62 -13.66 -8.35
CA THR A 40 -3.97 -13.59 -8.91
C THR A 40 -4.10 -14.61 -10.03
N ASN A 41 -5.24 -14.60 -10.72
CA ASN A 41 -5.41 -15.40 -11.94
C ASN A 41 -4.61 -14.86 -13.13
N LYS A 42 -4.12 -13.61 -13.06
CA LYS A 42 -3.47 -12.92 -14.18
C LYS A 42 -1.98 -12.67 -13.94
N LEU A 43 -1.60 -12.29 -12.73
CA LEU A 43 -0.27 -11.78 -12.41
C LEU A 43 0.17 -12.26 -11.03
N ASP A 44 1.50 -12.37 -10.90
CA ASP A 44 2.16 -12.48 -9.61
C ASP A 44 2.81 -11.14 -9.26
N TYR A 45 2.77 -10.79 -7.97
CA TYR A 45 3.33 -9.56 -7.43
C TYR A 45 4.34 -9.89 -6.34
N ASN A 46 5.53 -9.29 -6.45
CA ASN A 46 6.52 -9.28 -5.38
C ASN A 46 6.32 -8.00 -4.57
N VAL A 47 5.86 -8.12 -3.32
CA VAL A 47 5.49 -6.98 -2.49
C VAL A 47 6.49 -6.77 -1.38
N GLU A 48 7.09 -5.59 -1.37
CA GLU A 48 7.89 -5.11 -0.25
C GLU A 48 7.07 -4.11 0.56
N CYS A 49 6.94 -4.37 1.85
CA CYS A 49 6.17 -3.58 2.79
C CYS A 49 7.07 -2.56 3.50
N LYS A 50 6.59 -1.32 3.59
CA LYS A 50 7.27 -0.24 4.30
C LYS A 50 6.24 0.59 5.07
N ARG A 51 6.57 0.94 6.32
CA ARG A 51 5.73 1.78 7.18
C ARG A 51 6.52 3.00 7.64
N PRO A 52 6.56 4.08 6.82
CA PRO A 52 7.22 5.32 7.21
C PRO A 52 6.65 5.84 8.53
N ALA A 53 7.51 6.27 9.45
CA ALA A 53 7.10 6.76 10.76
C ALA A 53 6.63 8.22 10.76
N SER A 54 6.87 8.94 9.66
CA SER A 54 6.51 10.34 9.46
C SER A 54 6.72 10.75 8.00
N ARG A 55 6.18 11.91 7.59
CA ARG A 55 6.36 12.47 6.24
C ARG A 55 7.84 12.56 5.82
N HIS A 56 8.71 13.00 6.72
CA HIS A 56 10.15 13.12 6.47
C HIS A 56 10.84 11.78 6.19
N SER A 57 10.24 10.65 6.60
CA SER A 57 10.82 9.32 6.43
C SER A 57 10.33 8.59 5.17
N ILE A 58 9.36 9.15 4.42
CA ILE A 58 8.74 8.49 3.26
C ILE A 58 9.79 8.15 2.19
N GLU A 59 10.55 9.15 1.73
CA GLU A 59 11.54 8.98 0.67
C GLU A 59 12.58 7.90 1.02
N LYS A 60 13.08 7.92 2.26
CA LYS A 60 14.05 6.94 2.75
C LYS A 60 13.48 5.51 2.73
N ASN A 61 12.22 5.35 3.10
CA ASN A 61 11.54 4.05 3.10
C ASN A 61 11.29 3.55 1.68
N ILE A 62 10.85 4.42 0.78
CA ILE A 62 10.68 4.09 -0.65
C ILE A 62 12.01 3.65 -1.26
N ARG A 63 13.09 4.43 -1.08
CA ARG A 63 14.42 4.08 -1.59
C ARG A 63 14.88 2.70 -1.12
N LYS A 64 14.64 2.38 0.16
CA LYS A 64 14.96 1.06 0.72
C LYS A 64 14.14 -0.05 0.08
N GLY A 65 12.82 0.12 -0.02
CA GLY A 65 11.94 -0.89 -0.58
C GLY A 65 12.23 -1.17 -2.05
N LEU A 66 12.41 -0.13 -2.86
CA LEU A 66 12.80 -0.28 -4.26
C LEU A 66 14.16 -0.97 -4.41
N LYS A 67 15.13 -0.68 -3.53
CA LYS A 67 16.43 -1.37 -3.53
C LYS A 67 16.28 -2.86 -3.24
N GLN A 68 15.35 -3.24 -2.35
CA GLN A 68 15.08 -4.65 -2.04
C GLN A 68 14.42 -5.36 -3.22
N LEU A 69 13.39 -4.76 -3.83
CA LEU A 69 12.68 -5.30 -4.99
C LEU A 69 13.56 -5.48 -6.24
N ARG A 70 14.63 -4.69 -6.37
CA ARG A 70 15.56 -4.75 -7.51
C ARG A 70 16.68 -5.78 -7.34
N LYS A 71 16.67 -6.59 -6.28
CA LYS A 71 17.69 -7.63 -6.09
C LYS A 71 17.55 -8.72 -7.16
N PRO A 72 18.65 -9.20 -7.78
CA PRO A 72 18.59 -10.24 -8.81
C PRO A 72 17.98 -11.58 -8.36
N SER A 73 17.96 -11.83 -7.04
CA SER A 73 17.39 -13.05 -6.46
C SER A 73 15.86 -13.06 -6.43
N ILE A 74 15.21 -11.95 -6.73
CA ILE A 74 13.75 -11.82 -6.74
C ILE A 74 13.24 -12.23 -8.14
N SER A 75 12.14 -13.01 -8.18
CA SER A 75 11.52 -13.45 -9.43
C SER A 75 11.09 -12.27 -10.31
N ALA A 76 10.92 -12.52 -11.61
CA ALA A 76 10.48 -11.51 -12.59
C ALA A 76 8.99 -11.09 -12.46
N ASN A 77 8.38 -11.30 -11.30
CA ASN A 77 7.00 -10.92 -11.00
C ASN A 77 6.88 -9.39 -10.85
N VAL A 78 5.66 -8.86 -10.82
CA VAL A 78 5.41 -7.41 -10.77
C VAL A 78 6.00 -6.80 -9.48
N PRO A 79 7.06 -5.96 -9.57
CA PRO A 79 7.67 -5.36 -8.39
C PRO A 79 6.72 -4.33 -7.79
N THR A 80 6.38 -4.51 -6.51
CA THR A 80 5.34 -3.75 -5.84
C THR A 80 5.82 -3.27 -4.48
N LEU A 81 5.71 -1.96 -4.24
CA LEU A 81 5.98 -1.36 -2.95
C LEU A 81 4.66 -1.06 -2.26
N ALA A 82 4.39 -1.68 -1.11
CA ALA A 82 3.27 -1.34 -0.26
C ALA A 82 3.71 -0.39 0.87
N LEU A 83 3.09 0.79 0.93
CA LEU A 83 3.40 1.85 1.90
C LEU A 83 2.24 2.05 2.86
N SER A 84 2.43 1.67 4.12
CA SER A 84 1.47 2.00 5.17
C SER A 84 1.63 3.45 5.60
N LEU A 85 0.58 4.26 5.42
CA LEU A 85 0.54 5.69 5.71
C LEU A 85 -0.17 6.02 7.03
N ASP A 86 -0.65 5.01 7.74
CA ASP A 86 -1.20 5.11 9.08
C ASP A 86 -0.33 5.99 9.99
N LYS A 87 0.97 5.73 10.14
CA LYS A 87 1.87 6.57 10.96
C LYS A 87 2.23 7.92 10.35
N VAL A 88 2.01 8.10 9.05
CA VAL A 88 2.29 9.36 8.35
C VAL A 88 1.16 10.36 8.58
N PHE A 89 -0.07 9.87 8.69
CA PHE A 89 -1.25 10.68 8.97
C PHE A 89 -1.63 10.71 10.45
N GLN A 90 -1.21 9.73 11.25
CA GLN A 90 -1.40 9.69 12.70
C GLN A 90 -0.37 10.57 13.44
N ASP A 91 -0.65 11.87 13.52
CA ASP A 91 -0.22 12.70 14.67
C ASP A 91 -1.31 12.65 15.80
N GLY A 92 -2.10 11.56 15.86
CA GLY A 92 -3.21 11.34 16.80
C GLY A 92 -4.02 10.06 16.50
N ASP A 93 -5.15 9.86 17.19
CA ASP A 93 -6.13 8.80 16.90
C ASP A 93 -6.89 9.15 15.62
N LEU A 94 -6.66 8.39 14.55
CA LEU A 94 -7.31 8.65 13.26
C LEU A 94 -8.75 8.15 13.31
N ILE A 95 -9.61 8.93 13.96
CA ILE A 95 -11.06 8.88 13.79
C ILE A 95 -11.36 9.77 12.59
N PHE A 96 -11.65 9.14 11.44
CA PHE A 96 -12.17 9.91 10.32
C PHE A 96 -13.62 10.28 10.63
N HIS A 97 -13.84 11.54 11.01
CA HIS A 97 -15.18 12.06 11.31
C HIS A 97 -15.94 12.27 10.01
N SER A 98 -17.01 11.51 9.81
CA SER A 98 -17.96 11.70 8.73
C SER A 98 -19.39 11.63 9.23
N ASN A 99 -20.33 12.14 8.43
CA ASN A 99 -21.76 12.02 8.74
C ASN A 99 -22.31 10.64 8.38
N ASP A 100 -21.67 9.95 7.43
CA ASP A 100 -22.05 8.63 6.93
C ASP A 100 -20.85 7.89 6.30
N GLU A 101 -21.02 6.58 6.06
CA GLU A 101 -19.96 5.68 5.56
C GLU A 101 -19.45 6.10 4.19
N ASN A 102 -20.35 6.52 3.28
CA ASN A 102 -19.98 6.94 1.93
C ASN A 102 -19.12 8.20 1.94
N ALA A 103 -19.46 9.17 2.79
CA ALA A 103 -18.66 10.37 3.00
C ALA A 103 -17.29 10.05 3.61
N ALA A 104 -17.21 9.05 4.51
CA ALA A 104 -15.94 8.57 5.05
C ALA A 104 -15.07 7.96 3.95
N LEU A 105 -15.65 7.05 3.15
CA LEU A 105 -14.99 6.38 2.03
C LEU A 105 -14.46 7.39 1.01
N ALA A 106 -15.29 8.35 0.59
CA ALA A 106 -14.90 9.39 -0.36
C ALA A 106 -13.81 10.32 0.19
N GLY A 107 -13.87 10.67 1.48
CA GLY A 107 -12.86 11.48 2.13
C GLY A 107 -11.49 10.80 2.22
N LEU A 108 -11.48 9.49 2.51
CA LEU A 108 -10.26 8.69 2.58
C LEU A 108 -9.66 8.42 1.19
N ASP A 109 -10.50 8.18 0.19
CA ASP A 109 -10.06 8.08 -1.22
C ASP A 109 -9.39 9.39 -1.66
N LYS A 110 -10.04 10.53 -1.40
CA LYS A 110 -9.45 11.85 -1.71
C LYS A 110 -8.13 12.08 -0.97
N LEU A 111 -8.05 11.76 0.31
CA LEU A 111 -6.82 11.92 1.11
C LEU A 111 -5.65 11.12 0.51
N LEU A 112 -5.90 9.87 0.15
CA LEU A 112 -4.88 9.00 -0.43
C LEU A 112 -4.50 9.45 -1.85
N PHE A 113 -5.47 9.87 -2.66
CA PHE A 113 -5.25 10.39 -4.00
C PHE A 113 -4.42 11.68 -3.99
N ASP A 114 -4.76 12.63 -3.11
CA ASP A 114 -4.00 13.88 -2.94
C ASP A 114 -2.56 13.57 -2.51
N PHE A 115 -2.38 12.66 -1.54
CA PHE A 115 -1.05 12.22 -1.10
C PHE A 115 -0.24 11.57 -2.24
N ALA A 116 -0.86 10.70 -3.03
CA ALA A 116 -0.20 10.07 -4.17
C ALA A 116 0.26 11.12 -5.20
N ASN A 117 -0.58 12.10 -5.51
CA ASN A 117 -0.26 13.19 -6.43
C ASN A 117 0.86 14.11 -5.92
N GLU A 118 0.79 14.52 -4.65
CA GLU A 118 1.84 15.33 -4.00
C GLU A 118 3.21 14.66 -4.09
N ASN A 119 3.26 13.33 -3.96
CA ASN A 119 4.49 12.56 -3.96
C ASN A 119 4.90 12.01 -5.34
N LYS A 120 4.09 12.24 -6.39
CA LYS A 120 4.32 11.69 -7.74
C LYS A 120 5.68 12.08 -8.31
N SER A 121 6.09 13.36 -8.18
CA SER A 121 7.40 13.82 -8.68
C SER A 121 8.57 13.13 -7.98
N MET A 122 8.47 12.95 -6.65
CA MET A 122 9.48 12.22 -5.88
C MET A 122 9.52 10.76 -6.35
N LEU A 123 8.38 10.10 -6.45
CA LEU A 123 8.30 8.70 -6.89
C LEU A 123 8.85 8.49 -8.29
N SER A 124 8.48 9.32 -9.27
CA SER A 124 9.01 9.21 -10.64
C SER A 124 10.55 9.28 -10.64
N LYS A 125 11.15 10.14 -9.82
CA LYS A 125 12.62 10.23 -9.68
C LYS A 125 13.23 8.97 -9.05
N LEU A 126 12.56 8.36 -8.07
CA LEU A 126 13.05 7.16 -7.37
C LEU A 126 12.87 5.87 -8.18
N CYS A 127 11.72 5.74 -8.84
CA CYS A 127 11.42 4.64 -9.75
C CYS A 127 12.33 4.71 -10.98
N GLY A 128 12.70 5.92 -11.44
CA GLY A 128 13.58 6.10 -12.59
C GLY A 128 12.94 5.51 -13.83
N ALA A 129 13.65 4.64 -14.55
CA ALA A 129 13.12 3.87 -15.68
C ALA A 129 12.67 2.45 -15.29
N SER A 130 12.81 2.05 -14.01
CA SER A 130 12.45 0.70 -13.60
C SER A 130 10.93 0.57 -13.44
N PRO A 131 10.32 -0.51 -13.95
CA PRO A 131 8.91 -0.81 -13.70
C PRO A 131 8.67 -1.01 -12.21
N CYS A 132 7.58 -0.45 -11.69
CA CYS A 132 7.18 -0.61 -10.29
C CYS A 132 5.72 -0.21 -10.08
N VAL A 133 5.00 -0.94 -9.23
CA VAL A 133 3.72 -0.53 -8.66
C VAL A 133 3.98 0.03 -7.27
N VAL A 134 3.38 1.17 -6.93
CA VAL A 134 3.39 1.70 -5.56
C VAL A 134 1.96 1.70 -5.06
N LEU A 135 1.71 0.96 -3.99
CA LEU A 135 0.42 0.89 -3.29
C LEU A 135 0.53 1.67 -1.99
N TYR A 136 -0.40 2.58 -1.76
CA TYR A 136 -0.54 3.32 -0.51
C TYR A 136 -1.67 2.71 0.29
N TYR A 137 -1.38 2.38 1.54
CA TYR A 137 -2.27 1.68 2.44
C TYR A 137 -2.62 2.57 3.63
N LEU A 138 -3.90 2.68 3.95
CA LEU A 138 -4.37 3.35 5.15
C LEU A 138 -5.45 2.51 5.83
N SER A 139 -5.22 2.19 7.09
CA SER A 139 -6.17 1.51 7.97
C SER A 139 -6.52 2.46 9.11
N CYS A 140 -7.82 2.73 9.29
CA CYS A 140 -8.29 3.65 10.32
C CYS A 140 -9.65 3.22 10.89
N LEU A 141 -10.00 3.80 12.04
CA LEU A 141 -11.34 3.70 12.59
C LEU A 141 -12.17 4.83 11.97
N SER A 142 -13.30 4.51 11.35
CA SER A 142 -14.31 5.50 11.00
C SER A 142 -15.26 5.68 12.18
N GLY A 143 -15.59 6.94 12.50
CA GLY A 143 -16.54 7.28 13.56
C GLY A 143 -17.57 8.26 13.06
N PHE A 144 -18.84 8.02 13.39
CA PHE A 144 -19.92 8.96 13.09
C PHE A 144 -20.05 10.02 14.18
N ALA A 145 -20.68 11.15 13.82
CA ALA A 145 -20.96 12.26 14.73
C ALA A 145 -21.82 11.88 15.97
N ASP A 146 -22.37 10.67 16.02
CA ASP A 146 -23.20 10.14 17.10
C ASP A 146 -22.42 9.34 18.18
N ASN A 147 -21.09 9.32 18.13
CA ASN A 147 -20.20 8.55 19.02
C ASN A 147 -20.35 7.02 18.93
N SER A 148 -20.95 6.48 17.87
CA SER A 148 -20.94 5.04 17.62
C SER A 148 -19.62 4.64 16.91
N PRO A 149 -18.73 3.84 17.54
CA PRO A 149 -17.53 3.35 16.86
C PRO A 149 -17.92 2.37 15.75
N MET A 150 -17.41 2.60 14.53
CA MET A 150 -17.56 1.68 13.41
C MET A 150 -16.34 0.77 13.21
N ALA A 151 -16.54 -0.25 12.39
CA ALA A 151 -15.55 -1.24 12.00
C ALA A 151 -14.26 -0.61 11.46
N SER A 152 -13.14 -1.31 11.66
CA SER A 152 -11.87 -0.97 11.00
C SER A 152 -12.04 -1.06 9.49
N THR A 153 -11.70 0.03 8.79
CA THR A 153 -11.76 0.08 7.33
C THR A 153 -10.37 0.27 6.76
N THR A 154 -10.07 -0.51 5.73
CA THR A 154 -8.80 -0.51 5.00
C THR A 154 -8.99 0.09 3.62
N TYR A 155 -8.11 1.00 3.24
CA TYR A 155 -8.09 1.69 1.96
C TYR A 155 -6.76 1.51 1.26
N MET A 156 -6.82 1.38 -0.06
CA MET A 156 -5.65 1.24 -0.90
C MET A 156 -5.82 2.02 -2.20
N VAL A 157 -4.84 2.85 -2.56
CA VAL A 157 -4.71 3.45 -3.89
C VAL A 157 -3.31 3.17 -4.41
N GLY A 158 -3.06 3.36 -5.70
CA GLY A 158 -1.72 3.11 -6.21
C GLY A 158 -1.36 3.84 -7.49
N ASN A 159 -0.09 3.77 -7.83
CA ASN A 159 0.44 4.28 -9.09
C ASN A 159 1.23 3.18 -9.80
N ILE A 160 1.09 3.13 -11.12
CA ILE A 160 1.82 2.22 -12.01
C ILE A 160 2.92 3.04 -12.71
N PHE A 161 4.17 2.62 -12.58
CA PHE A 161 5.32 3.31 -13.18
C PHE A 161 6.05 2.44 -14.17
N ASN A 162 6.38 3.01 -15.34
CA ASN A 162 7.36 2.48 -16.31
C ASN A 162 7.08 1.05 -16.81
N PHE A 163 5.83 0.63 -16.85
CA PHE A 163 5.40 -0.54 -17.60
C PHE A 163 4.98 -0.11 -19.01
N ASP A 164 5.05 -1.02 -19.98
CA ASP A 164 4.40 -0.79 -21.28
C ASP A 164 2.87 -0.67 -21.10
N THR A 165 2.20 -0.15 -22.13
CA THR A 165 0.75 0.13 -22.09
C THR A 165 -0.08 -1.14 -21.81
N ASP A 166 0.28 -2.27 -22.41
CA ASP A 166 -0.46 -3.51 -22.28
C ASP A 166 -0.33 -4.09 -20.87
N MET A 167 0.89 -4.07 -20.32
CA MET A 167 1.17 -4.50 -18.96
C MET A 167 0.53 -3.56 -17.94
N SER A 168 0.57 -2.25 -18.18
CA SER A 168 -0.11 -1.26 -17.31
C SER A 168 -1.61 -1.50 -17.25
N HIS A 169 -2.24 -1.80 -18.39
CA HIS A 169 -3.66 -2.13 -18.44
C HIS A 169 -3.98 -3.42 -17.68
N LYS A 170 -3.18 -4.48 -17.87
CA LYS A 170 -3.34 -5.74 -17.12
C LYS A 170 -3.20 -5.54 -15.62
N ILE A 171 -2.20 -4.79 -15.18
CA ILE A 171 -1.99 -4.47 -13.76
C ILE A 171 -3.19 -3.69 -13.22
N HIS A 172 -3.69 -2.70 -13.96
CA HIS A 172 -4.86 -1.93 -13.55
C HIS A 172 -6.08 -2.82 -13.35
N GLU A 173 -6.43 -3.64 -14.34
CA GLU A 173 -7.57 -4.57 -14.24
C GLU A 173 -7.44 -5.54 -13.07
N ASP A 174 -6.22 -5.97 -12.77
CA ASP A 174 -5.96 -6.96 -11.74
C ASP A 174 -5.96 -6.35 -10.34
N LEU A 175 -5.44 -5.13 -10.18
CA LEU A 175 -5.47 -4.38 -8.92
C LEU A 175 -6.88 -3.93 -8.53
N VAL A 176 -7.85 -3.85 -9.45
CA VAL A 176 -9.27 -3.65 -9.10
C VAL A 176 -9.76 -4.76 -8.15
N VAL A 177 -9.18 -5.97 -8.22
CA VAL A 177 -9.51 -7.08 -7.31
C VAL A 177 -8.96 -6.84 -5.89
N PHE A 178 -7.89 -6.03 -5.74
CA PHE A 178 -7.20 -5.81 -4.46
C PHE A 178 -7.97 -4.90 -3.50
N SER A 179 -8.91 -4.08 -3.99
CA SER A 179 -9.53 -3.03 -3.17
C SER A 179 -10.94 -3.32 -2.69
N GLY A 180 -11.55 -4.43 -3.13
CA GLY A 180 -12.92 -4.78 -2.77
C GLY A 180 -14.00 -3.75 -3.17
N ARG A 181 -13.65 -2.59 -3.77
CA ARG A 181 -14.48 -1.56 -4.44
C ARG A 181 -13.79 -0.20 -4.71
N ASN A 182 -12.65 0.12 -4.07
CA ASN A 182 -12.11 1.50 -4.04
C ASN A 182 -10.62 1.60 -4.43
N LEU A 183 -10.24 1.19 -5.65
CA LEU A 183 -8.89 1.49 -6.16
C LEU A 183 -9.00 2.54 -7.26
N THR A 184 -8.39 3.71 -7.04
CA THR A 184 -8.16 4.73 -8.05
C THR A 184 -6.68 4.69 -8.42
N ILE A 185 -6.36 4.53 -9.72
CA ILE A 185 -4.98 4.53 -10.27
C ILE A 185 -4.74 5.79 -11.10
#